data_AF-A0A9D0YQH6-F1
#
_entry.id   AF-A0A9D0YQH6-F1
#
_cell.length_a   1.000
_cell.length_b   1.000
_cell.length_c   1.000
_cell.angle_alpha   90.00
_cell.angle_beta   90.00
_cell.angle_gamma   90.00
#
_symmetry.space_group_name_H-M   'P 1'
#
loop_
_entity.id
_entity.type
_entity.pdbx_description
1 polymer ?
#
loop_
_entity_poly.entity_id
_entity_poly.type
_entity_poly.pdbx_seq_one_letter_code
_entity_poly.pdbx_strand_id
1 'polypeptide(L)'
;MEPVIERFRTSLAGFHRGDVLHYMDRLAAQHRSEMAGVEAELKRARENERRLQQEMDALRQAHGSVSAEEAKVRASLEESTRALARLRGELSQTETKLAAARLELGRLHGQVDEMEPMAQKYDQLKDYVATVELDAHHKAQETIEQAKTKAEKIQTDTRQWLDQVLSGYSNLRTEMDRLFQQIRELGEMGVQFDQADEAAQRLQEQGEQGEEVQSEEVEQEESHE
;
A
#
# COMPACT_ATOMS: atom_id res chain seq x y z
N MET A 1 -74.11 -96.24 6.73
CA MET A 1 -74.93 -96.89 7.76
C MET A 1 -75.70 -98.01 7.08
N GLU A 2 -75.42 -99.26 7.42
CA GLU A 2 -76.24 -100.38 6.97
C GLU A 2 -77.62 -100.30 7.63
N PRO A 3 -78.73 -100.58 6.91
CA PRO A 3 -80.05 -100.56 7.51
C PRO A 3 -80.20 -101.76 8.45
N VAL A 4 -80.21 -101.50 9.76
CA VAL A 4 -80.58 -102.50 10.76
C VAL A 4 -82.08 -102.78 10.62
N ILE A 5 -82.45 -103.92 10.01
CA ILE A 5 -83.86 -104.35 9.92
C ILE A 5 -84.28 -104.88 11.29
N GLU A 6 -84.97 -104.06 12.08
CA GLU A 6 -85.47 -104.48 13.39
C GLU A 6 -86.71 -105.38 13.26
N ARG A 7 -86.66 -106.56 13.89
CA ARG A 7 -87.72 -107.57 13.85
C ARG A 7 -88.64 -107.42 15.07
N PHE A 8 -89.84 -106.88 14.87
CA PHE A 8 -90.88 -106.78 15.89
C PHE A 8 -91.64 -108.11 16.05
N ARG A 9 -91.94 -108.54 17.28
CA ARG A 9 -92.83 -109.70 17.53
C ARG A 9 -94.30 -109.33 17.26
N THR A 10 -95.10 -110.28 16.78
CA THR A 10 -96.54 -110.09 16.48
C THR A 10 -97.41 -110.44 17.70
N SER A 11 -98.43 -109.63 17.97
CA SER A 11 -99.48 -109.85 18.98
C SER A 11 -100.84 -109.96 18.29
N LEU A 12 -101.89 -110.36 19.03
CA LEU A 12 -103.25 -110.69 18.52
C LEU A 12 -103.89 -109.60 17.62
N ALA A 13 -103.38 -108.36 17.65
CA ALA A 13 -103.86 -107.24 16.84
C ALA A 13 -102.76 -106.25 16.40
N GLY A 14 -101.50 -106.68 16.23
CA GLY A 14 -100.42 -105.80 15.75
C GLY A 14 -99.03 -106.11 16.31
N PHE A 15 -98.18 -105.10 16.45
CA PHE A 15 -96.81 -105.25 16.96
C PHE A 15 -96.76 -105.38 18.49
N HIS A 16 -95.77 -106.11 19.01
CA HIS A 16 -95.53 -106.25 20.43
C HIS A 16 -95.09 -104.91 21.04
N ARG A 17 -95.90 -104.36 21.94
CA ARG A 17 -95.68 -103.02 22.57
C ARG A 17 -94.27 -102.83 23.11
N GLY A 18 -93.69 -103.84 23.74
CA GLY A 18 -92.33 -103.76 24.30
C GLY A 18 -91.25 -103.56 23.23
N ASP A 19 -91.45 -104.11 22.03
CA ASP A 19 -90.47 -104.02 20.94
C ASP A 19 -90.55 -102.63 20.28
N VAL A 20 -91.75 -102.07 20.16
CA VAL A 20 -91.98 -100.69 19.68
C VAL A 20 -91.41 -99.65 20.65
N LEU A 21 -91.65 -99.81 21.96
CA LEU A 21 -91.09 -98.90 22.97
C LEU A 21 -89.55 -98.95 22.96
N HIS A 22 -88.96 -100.14 22.85
CA HIS A 22 -87.51 -100.28 22.80
C HIS A 22 -86.90 -99.63 21.55
N TYR A 23 -87.54 -99.76 20.38
CA TYR A 23 -87.13 -99.05 19.16
C TYR A 23 -87.22 -97.53 19.32
N MET A 24 -88.33 -97.02 19.88
CA MET A 24 -88.50 -95.59 20.14
C MET A 24 -87.43 -95.05 21.10
N ASP A 25 -87.13 -95.80 22.17
CA ASP A 25 -86.09 -95.42 23.13
C ASP A 25 -84.70 -95.41 22.49
N ARG A 26 -84.40 -96.40 21.63
CA ARG A 26 -83.15 -96.50 20.88
C ARG A 26 -83.01 -95.36 19.87
N LEU A 27 -84.06 -95.09 19.09
CA LEU A 27 -84.09 -94.00 18.11
C LEU A 27 -83.98 -92.64 18.79
N ALA A 28 -84.69 -92.43 19.91
CA ALA A 28 -84.57 -91.21 20.69
C ALA A 28 -83.18 -91.07 21.33
N ALA A 29 -82.53 -92.16 21.76
CA ALA A 29 -81.16 -92.14 22.23
C ALA A 29 -80.17 -91.80 21.12
N GLN A 30 -80.35 -92.36 19.92
CA GLN A 30 -79.53 -92.06 18.75
C GLN A 30 -79.67 -90.58 18.34
N HIS A 31 -80.89 -90.07 18.22
CA HIS A 31 -81.11 -88.65 17.92
C HIS A 31 -80.55 -87.73 18.99
N ARG A 32 -80.67 -88.06 20.28
CA ARG A 32 -80.01 -87.30 21.36
C ARG A 32 -78.50 -87.29 21.19
N SER A 33 -77.89 -88.42 20.82
CA SER A 33 -76.45 -88.52 20.56
C SER A 33 -76.02 -87.70 19.35
N GLU A 34 -76.79 -87.74 18.26
CA GLU A 34 -76.52 -86.96 17.04
C GLU A 34 -76.66 -85.46 17.31
N MET A 35 -77.73 -85.03 17.99
CA MET A 35 -77.93 -83.63 18.38
C MET A 35 -76.82 -83.14 19.31
N ALA A 36 -76.41 -83.93 20.30
CA ALA A 36 -75.29 -83.58 21.17
C ALA A 36 -73.96 -83.46 20.39
N GLY A 37 -73.74 -84.30 19.38
CA GLY A 37 -72.59 -84.21 18.48
C GLY A 37 -72.58 -82.92 17.67
N VAL A 38 -73.70 -82.60 17.01
CA VAL A 38 -73.85 -81.37 16.23
C VAL A 38 -73.74 -80.12 17.11
N GLU A 39 -74.31 -80.12 18.31
CA GLU A 39 -74.18 -79.02 19.27
C GLU A 39 -72.72 -78.81 19.71
N ALA A 40 -71.99 -79.90 19.94
CA ALA A 40 -70.56 -79.84 20.28
C ALA A 40 -69.73 -79.28 19.11
N GLU A 41 -70.00 -79.71 17.88
CA GLU A 41 -69.35 -79.18 16.67
C GLU A 41 -69.68 -77.69 16.46
N LEU A 42 -70.94 -77.30 16.60
CA LEU A 42 -71.37 -75.90 16.51
C LEU A 42 -70.67 -75.03 17.57
N LYS A 43 -70.53 -75.54 18.79
CA LYS A 43 -69.81 -74.84 19.86
C LYS A 43 -68.33 -74.66 19.50
N ARG A 44 -67.66 -75.72 19.04
CA ARG A 44 -66.25 -75.67 18.58
C ARG A 44 -66.08 -74.71 17.41
N ALA A 45 -66.98 -74.72 16.44
CA ALA A 45 -66.95 -73.82 15.29
C ALA A 45 -67.07 -72.35 15.73
N ARG A 46 -68.01 -72.04 16.64
CA ARG A 46 -68.17 -70.69 17.20
C ARG A 46 -66.96 -70.23 18.02
N GLU A 47 -66.34 -71.12 18.79
CA GLU A 47 -65.11 -70.82 19.53
C GLU A 47 -63.95 -70.52 18.57
N ASN A 48 -63.81 -71.31 17.50
CA ASN A 48 -62.82 -71.08 16.46
C ASN A 48 -63.06 -69.76 15.72
N GLU A 49 -64.30 -69.45 15.34
CA GLU A 49 -64.67 -68.18 14.69
C GLU A 49 -64.31 -66.98 15.56
N ARG A 50 -64.63 -67.04 16.86
CA ARG A 50 -64.25 -65.98 17.82
C ARG A 50 -62.73 -65.82 17.91
N ARG A 51 -61.99 -66.93 17.96
CA ARG A 51 -60.52 -66.90 18.00
C ARG A 51 -59.93 -66.29 16.72
N LEU A 52 -60.40 -66.72 15.55
CA LEU A 52 -59.98 -66.17 14.25
C LEU A 52 -60.29 -64.68 14.15
N GLN A 53 -61.45 -64.24 14.65
CA GLN A 53 -61.81 -62.82 14.67
C GLN A 53 -60.85 -62.01 15.57
N GLN A 54 -60.50 -62.52 16.74
CA GLN A 54 -59.50 -61.90 17.62
C GLN A 54 -58.11 -61.83 16.97
N GLU A 55 -57.68 -62.90 16.31
CA GLU A 55 -56.40 -62.94 15.57
C GLU A 55 -56.40 -61.91 14.41
N MET A 56 -57.51 -61.79 13.68
CA MET A 56 -57.67 -60.79 12.61
C MET A 56 -57.61 -59.36 13.12
N ASP A 57 -58.27 -59.07 14.25
CA ASP A 57 -58.25 -57.73 14.81
C ASP A 57 -56.87 -57.37 15.39
N ALA A 58 -56.17 -58.33 15.98
CA ALA A 58 -54.77 -58.16 16.41
C ALA A 58 -53.84 -57.90 15.21
N LEU A 59 -53.99 -58.66 14.12
CA LEU A 59 -53.21 -58.46 12.90
C LEU A 59 -53.49 -57.10 12.24
N ARG A 60 -54.75 -56.64 12.24
CA ARG A 60 -55.11 -55.30 11.75
C ARG A 60 -54.45 -54.18 12.57
N GLN A 61 -54.43 -54.33 13.89
CA GLN A 61 -53.76 -53.36 14.77
C GLN A 61 -52.24 -53.35 14.52
N ALA A 62 -51.61 -54.53 14.42
CA ALA A 62 -50.19 -54.65 14.11
C ALA A 62 -49.86 -54.03 12.74
N HIS A 63 -50.65 -54.31 11.70
CA HIS A 63 -50.49 -53.72 10.37
C HIS A 63 -50.62 -52.20 10.42
N GLY A 64 -51.61 -51.66 11.15
CA GLY A 64 -51.77 -50.22 11.35
C GLY A 64 -50.55 -49.58 12.01
N SER A 65 -49.98 -50.23 13.04
CA SER A 65 -48.77 -49.75 13.71
C SER A 65 -47.55 -49.77 12.79
N VAL A 66 -47.35 -50.85 12.02
CA VAL A 66 -46.23 -50.96 11.08
C VAL A 66 -46.35 -49.92 9.97
N SER A 67 -47.55 -49.71 9.42
CA SER A 67 -47.80 -48.69 8.40
C SER A 67 -47.53 -47.28 8.91
N ALA A 68 -47.86 -46.99 10.18
CA ALA A 68 -47.56 -45.71 10.80
C ALA A 68 -46.05 -45.49 10.98
N GLU A 69 -45.30 -46.51 11.37
CA GLU A 69 -43.84 -46.44 11.47
C GLU A 69 -43.16 -46.32 10.10
N GLU A 70 -43.65 -47.05 9.09
CA GLU A 70 -43.19 -46.90 7.70
C GLU A 70 -43.36 -45.47 7.20
N ALA A 71 -44.52 -44.85 7.46
CA ALA A 71 -44.78 -43.46 7.10
C ALA A 71 -43.80 -42.49 7.78
N LYS A 72 -43.48 -42.69 9.06
CA LYS A 72 -42.49 -41.88 9.79
C LYS A 72 -41.08 -42.04 9.23
N VAL A 73 -40.66 -43.28 8.98
CA VAL A 73 -39.33 -43.57 8.40
C VAL A 73 -39.22 -42.94 7.02
N ARG A 74 -40.26 -43.06 6.19
CA ARG A 74 -40.29 -42.43 4.86
C ARG A 74 -40.19 -40.90 4.95
N ALA A 75 -40.94 -40.27 5.86
CA ALA A 75 -40.85 -38.82 6.06
C ALA A 75 -39.44 -38.37 6.50
N SER A 76 -38.81 -39.11 7.43
CA SER A 76 -37.44 -38.83 7.87
C SER A 76 -36.41 -39.04 6.74
N LEU A 77 -36.59 -40.07 5.91
CA LEU A 77 -35.74 -40.30 4.74
C LEU A 77 -35.87 -39.16 3.72
N GLU A 78 -37.09 -38.70 3.44
CA GLU A 78 -37.31 -37.56 2.54
C GLU A 78 -36.69 -36.27 3.09
N GLU A 79 -36.80 -36.01 4.39
CA GLU A 79 -36.17 -34.87 5.05
C GLU A 79 -34.65 -34.92 4.95
N SER A 80 -34.04 -36.06 5.30
CA SER A 80 -32.59 -36.25 5.20
C SER A 80 -32.09 -36.12 3.74
N THR A 81 -32.86 -36.60 2.77
CA THR A 81 -32.54 -36.46 1.35
C THR A 81 -32.55 -34.99 0.92
N ARG A 82 -33.54 -34.20 1.36
CA ARG A 82 -33.59 -32.76 1.10
C ARG A 82 -32.42 -32.03 1.77
N ALA A 83 -32.09 -32.38 3.01
CA ALA A 83 -30.94 -31.81 3.71
C ALA A 83 -29.62 -32.10 2.99
N LEU A 84 -29.41 -33.34 2.53
CA LEU A 84 -28.23 -33.71 1.73
C LEU A 84 -28.16 -32.96 0.41
N ALA A 85 -29.28 -32.79 -0.30
CA ALA A 85 -29.32 -32.01 -1.54
C ALA A 85 -28.95 -30.54 -1.29
N ARG A 86 -29.45 -29.95 -0.21
CA ARG A 86 -29.11 -28.59 0.20
C ARG A 86 -27.63 -28.44 0.53
N LEU A 87 -27.08 -29.33 1.37
CA LEU A 87 -25.67 -29.29 1.76
C LEU A 87 -24.73 -29.46 0.56
N ARG A 88 -25.09 -30.30 -0.42
CA ARG A 88 -24.34 -30.42 -1.68
C ARG A 88 -24.36 -29.12 -2.49
N GLY A 89 -25.50 -28.45 -2.54
CA GLY A 89 -25.60 -27.13 -3.19
C GLY A 89 -24.75 -26.08 -2.49
N GLU A 90 -24.80 -26.01 -1.16
CA GLU A 90 -23.98 -25.10 -0.35
C GLU A 90 -22.48 -25.40 -0.54
N LEU A 91 -22.08 -26.67 -0.52
CA LEU A 91 -20.69 -27.08 -0.77
C LEU A 91 -20.19 -26.59 -2.14
N SER A 92 -20.95 -26.85 -3.20
CA SER A 92 -20.60 -26.39 -4.56
C SER A 92 -20.47 -24.86 -4.66
N GLN A 93 -21.35 -24.12 -3.97
CA GLN A 93 -21.25 -22.65 -3.90
C GLN A 93 -20.00 -22.20 -3.12
N THR A 94 -19.61 -22.91 -2.06
CA THR A 94 -18.38 -22.58 -1.32
C THR A 94 -17.13 -22.90 -2.11
N GLU A 95 -17.11 -24.01 -2.85
CA GLU A 95 -15.98 -24.40 -3.72
C GLU A 95 -15.77 -23.39 -4.84
N THR A 96 -16.85 -22.92 -5.48
CA THR A 96 -16.77 -21.88 -6.53
C THR A 96 -16.26 -20.54 -5.97
N LYS A 97 -16.74 -20.11 -4.79
CA LYS A 97 -16.23 -18.91 -4.10
C LYS A 97 -14.76 -19.06 -3.71
N LEU A 98 -14.35 -20.24 -3.22
CA LEU A 98 -12.96 -20.52 -2.86
C LEU A 98 -12.05 -20.48 -4.08
N ALA A 99 -12.48 -21.05 -5.20
CA ALA A 99 -11.74 -20.99 -6.46
C ALA A 99 -11.55 -19.55 -6.96
N ALA A 100 -12.61 -18.73 -6.91
CA ALA A 100 -12.53 -17.31 -7.28
C ALA A 100 -11.57 -16.53 -6.36
N ALA A 101 -11.65 -16.74 -5.04
CA ALA A 101 -10.75 -16.10 -4.07
C ALA A 101 -9.28 -16.50 -4.28
N ARG A 102 -9.01 -17.77 -4.61
CA ARG A 102 -7.65 -18.23 -4.94
C ARG A 102 -7.10 -17.58 -6.19
N LEU A 103 -7.92 -17.44 -7.23
CA LEU A 103 -7.52 -16.75 -8.46
C LEU A 103 -7.17 -15.28 -8.19
N GLU A 104 -8.01 -14.59 -7.42
CA GLU A 104 -7.79 -13.19 -7.08
C GLU A 104 -6.54 -13.00 -6.21
N LEU A 105 -6.30 -13.91 -5.26
CA LEU A 105 -5.08 -13.90 -4.44
C LEU A 105 -3.82 -14.11 -5.29
N GLY A 106 -3.88 -14.99 -6.30
CA GLY A 106 -2.80 -15.16 -7.27
C GLY A 106 -2.56 -13.91 -8.13
N ARG A 107 -3.65 -13.26 -8.58
CA ARG A 107 -3.57 -11.99 -9.32
C ARG A 107 -2.93 -10.88 -8.49
N LEU A 108 -3.34 -10.72 -7.24
CA LEU A 108 -2.78 -9.72 -6.32
C LEU A 108 -1.31 -10.01 -5.99
N HIS A 109 -0.94 -11.27 -5.77
CA HIS A 109 0.48 -11.64 -5.59
C HIS A 109 1.30 -11.24 -6.82
N GLY A 110 0.83 -11.56 -8.04
CA GLY A 110 1.53 -11.15 -9.25
C GLY A 110 1.72 -9.63 -9.37
N GLN A 111 0.71 -8.84 -8.97
CA GLN A 111 0.85 -7.37 -8.93
C GLN A 111 1.88 -6.90 -7.90
N VAL A 112 1.92 -7.54 -6.72
CA VAL A 112 2.92 -7.23 -5.69
C VAL A 112 4.32 -7.55 -6.20
N ASP A 113 4.51 -8.73 -6.80
CA ASP A 113 5.79 -9.17 -7.38
C ASP A 113 6.27 -8.23 -8.50
N GLU A 114 5.36 -7.65 -9.29
CA GLU A 114 5.68 -6.64 -10.32
C GLU A 114 6.05 -5.27 -9.71
N MET A 115 5.36 -4.85 -8.65
CA MET A 115 5.57 -3.53 -8.04
C MET A 115 6.78 -3.48 -7.11
N GLU A 116 7.14 -4.59 -6.47
CA GLU A 116 8.27 -4.66 -5.54
C GLU A 116 9.61 -4.20 -6.14
N PRO A 117 10.05 -4.66 -7.33
CA PRO A 117 11.28 -4.17 -7.93
C PRO A 117 11.18 -2.69 -8.37
N MET A 118 9.98 -2.19 -8.72
CA MET A 118 9.79 -0.76 -9.02
C MET A 118 9.97 0.09 -7.76
N ALA A 119 9.43 -0.37 -6.62
CA ALA A 119 9.60 0.30 -5.34
C ALA A 119 11.08 0.34 -4.92
N GLN A 120 11.81 -0.78 -5.07
CA GLN A 120 13.25 -0.84 -4.79
C GLN A 120 14.06 0.13 -5.66
N LYS A 121 13.74 0.20 -6.96
CA LYS A 121 14.39 1.16 -7.88
C LYS A 121 14.09 2.62 -7.51
N TYR A 122 12.87 2.90 -7.07
CA TYR A 122 12.50 4.25 -6.63
C TYR A 122 13.30 4.66 -5.38
N ASP A 123 13.46 3.75 -4.42
CA ASP A 123 14.26 4.01 -3.20
C ASP A 123 15.74 4.27 -3.54
N GLN A 124 16.32 3.46 -4.43
CA GLN A 124 17.69 3.69 -4.94
C GLN A 124 17.83 5.03 -5.69
N LEU A 125 16.85 5.37 -6.54
CA LEU A 125 16.87 6.63 -7.28
C LEU A 125 16.77 7.82 -6.33
N LYS A 126 15.94 7.74 -5.29
CA LYS A 126 15.79 8.76 -4.26
C LYS A 126 17.12 9.01 -3.54
N ASP A 127 17.81 7.97 -3.10
CA ASP A 127 19.11 8.10 -2.42
C ASP A 127 20.19 8.67 -3.36
N TYR A 128 20.18 8.23 -4.63
CA TYR A 128 21.08 8.76 -5.64
C TYR A 128 20.86 10.25 -5.91
N VAL A 129 19.60 10.66 -6.11
CA VAL A 129 19.24 12.07 -6.35
C VAL A 129 19.63 12.92 -5.14
N ALA A 130 19.34 12.49 -3.92
CA ALA A 130 19.75 13.20 -2.71
C ALA A 130 21.28 13.39 -2.65
N THR A 131 22.05 12.38 -3.05
CA THR A 131 23.52 12.46 -3.08
C THR A 131 24.01 13.45 -4.15
N VAL A 132 23.43 13.40 -5.35
CA VAL A 132 23.79 14.31 -6.46
C VAL A 132 23.42 15.76 -6.11
N GLU A 133 22.27 15.98 -5.49
CA GLU A 133 21.85 17.32 -5.05
C GLU A 133 22.82 17.87 -4.00
N LEU A 134 23.21 17.07 -3.00
CA LEU A 134 24.21 17.48 -2.01
C LEU A 134 25.57 17.80 -2.64
N ASP A 135 26.06 16.96 -3.56
CA ASP A 135 27.32 17.21 -4.27
C ASP A 135 27.26 18.48 -5.12
N ALA A 136 26.16 18.67 -5.86
CA ALA A 136 25.95 19.88 -6.66
C ALA A 136 25.92 21.14 -5.78
N HIS A 137 25.24 21.08 -4.62
CA HIS A 137 25.23 22.18 -3.66
C HIS A 137 26.63 22.49 -3.11
N HIS A 138 27.36 21.47 -2.67
CA HIS A 138 28.74 21.65 -2.18
C HIS A 138 29.65 22.24 -3.25
N LYS A 139 29.60 21.74 -4.48
CA LYS A 139 30.41 22.23 -5.59
C LYS A 139 30.03 23.66 -5.99
N ALA A 140 28.75 23.98 -6.01
CA ALA A 140 28.28 25.35 -6.24
C ALA A 140 28.78 26.29 -5.14
N GLN A 141 28.72 25.85 -3.88
CA GLN A 141 29.20 26.63 -2.74
C GLN A 141 30.71 26.82 -2.77
N GLU A 142 31.47 25.78 -3.12
CA GLU A 142 32.92 25.86 -3.28
C GLU A 142 33.31 26.82 -4.41
N THR A 143 32.63 26.75 -5.57
CA THR A 143 32.90 27.69 -6.67
C THR A 143 32.56 29.13 -6.31
N ILE A 144 31.49 29.37 -5.55
CA ILE A 144 31.15 30.69 -5.00
C ILE A 144 32.23 31.18 -4.05
N GLU A 145 32.67 30.37 -3.09
CA GLU A 145 33.71 30.78 -2.14
C GLU A 145 35.06 31.03 -2.82
N GLN A 146 35.44 30.20 -3.80
CA GLN A 146 36.63 30.46 -4.63
C GLN A 146 36.51 31.76 -5.43
N ALA A 147 35.33 32.05 -5.99
CA ALA A 147 35.09 33.29 -6.72
C ALA A 147 35.16 34.52 -5.80
N LYS A 148 34.56 34.46 -4.60
CA LYS A 148 34.66 35.52 -3.58
C LYS A 148 36.11 35.76 -3.17
N THR A 149 36.84 34.70 -2.82
CA THR A 149 38.25 34.80 -2.41
C THR A 149 39.10 35.45 -3.50
N LYS A 150 38.89 35.07 -4.77
CA LYS A 150 39.57 35.70 -5.92
C LYS A 150 39.15 37.17 -6.09
N ALA A 151 37.87 37.50 -5.92
CA ALA A 151 37.38 38.87 -6.01
C ALA A 151 37.97 39.76 -4.90
N GLU A 152 38.02 39.27 -3.66
CA GLU A 152 38.66 39.95 -2.53
C GLU A 152 40.16 40.14 -2.77
N LYS A 153 40.85 39.15 -3.33
CA LYS A 153 42.25 39.27 -3.72
C LYS A 153 42.46 40.34 -4.80
N ILE A 154 41.65 40.32 -5.87
CA ILE A 154 41.71 41.35 -6.91
C ILE A 154 41.43 42.74 -6.33
N GLN A 155 40.46 42.87 -5.42
CA GLN A 155 40.13 44.13 -4.77
C GLN A 155 41.27 44.65 -3.88
N THR A 156 41.93 43.77 -3.13
CA THR A 156 43.07 44.14 -2.29
C THR A 156 44.30 44.48 -3.13
N ASP A 157 44.61 43.69 -4.16
CA ASP A 157 45.71 43.95 -5.11
C ASP A 157 45.50 45.28 -5.85
N THR A 158 44.27 45.55 -6.34
CA THR A 158 43.95 46.82 -7.02
C THR A 158 44.03 48.01 -6.08
N ARG A 159 43.57 47.87 -4.83
CA ARG A 159 43.72 48.92 -3.81
C ARG A 159 45.19 49.21 -3.50
N GLN A 160 46.00 48.17 -3.31
CA GLN A 160 47.43 48.32 -3.07
C GLN A 160 48.13 48.98 -4.26
N TRP A 161 47.79 48.60 -5.48
CA TRP A 161 48.33 49.22 -6.69
C TRP A 161 47.93 50.69 -6.82
N LEU A 162 46.67 51.04 -6.55
CA LEU A 162 46.22 52.43 -6.53
C LEU A 162 46.99 53.26 -5.50
N ASP A 163 47.19 52.73 -4.29
CA ASP A 163 47.99 53.40 -3.25
C ASP A 163 49.44 53.61 -3.72
N GLN A 164 50.05 52.63 -4.41
CA GLN A 164 51.38 52.76 -5.00
C GLN A 164 51.43 53.82 -6.11
N VAL A 165 50.45 53.85 -7.02
CA VAL A 165 50.36 54.85 -8.10
C VAL A 165 50.16 56.25 -7.55
N LEU A 166 49.27 56.42 -6.57
CA LEU A 166 49.02 57.71 -5.92
C LEU A 166 50.26 58.19 -5.15
N SER A 167 50.97 57.30 -4.46
CA SER A 167 52.24 57.63 -3.80
C SER A 167 53.33 57.99 -4.81
N GLY A 168 53.44 57.25 -5.92
CA GLY A 168 54.34 57.57 -7.01
C GLY A 168 54.05 58.94 -7.64
N TYR A 169 52.77 59.25 -7.84
CA TYR A 169 52.33 60.56 -8.32
C TYR A 169 52.65 61.67 -7.31
N SER A 170 52.41 61.47 -6.00
CA SER A 170 52.75 62.46 -4.99
C SER A 170 54.26 62.71 -4.89
N ASN A 171 55.07 61.68 -5.08
CA ASN A 171 56.52 61.80 -5.12
C ASN A 171 56.96 62.62 -6.34
N LEU A 172 56.48 62.25 -7.54
CA LEU A 172 56.78 62.98 -8.78
C LEU A 172 56.33 64.44 -8.69
N ARG A 173 55.15 64.71 -8.11
CA ARG A 173 54.64 66.06 -7.85
C ARG A 173 55.61 66.83 -6.95
N THR A 174 56.03 66.23 -5.84
CA THR A 174 56.96 66.84 -4.89
C THR A 174 58.33 67.10 -5.52
N GLU A 175 58.84 66.18 -6.34
CA GLU A 175 60.08 66.36 -7.11
C GLU A 175 59.95 67.47 -8.16
N MET A 176 58.82 67.55 -8.85
CA MET A 176 58.56 68.61 -9.82
C MET A 176 58.40 69.97 -9.16
N ASP A 177 57.74 70.05 -7.99
CA ASP A 177 57.68 71.26 -7.18
C ASP A 177 59.10 71.69 -6.72
N ARG A 178 59.98 70.73 -6.37
CA ARG A 178 61.41 71.01 -6.09
C ARG A 178 62.16 71.51 -7.32
N LEU A 179 61.96 70.91 -8.49
CA LEU A 179 62.58 71.37 -9.73
C LEU A 179 62.13 72.79 -10.09
N PHE A 180 60.84 73.12 -9.91
CA PHE A 180 60.35 74.48 -10.10
C PHE A 180 60.94 75.46 -9.10
N GLN A 181 61.16 75.05 -7.85
CA GLN A 181 61.88 75.85 -6.86
C GLN A 181 63.32 76.14 -7.33
N GLN A 182 64.04 75.12 -7.80
CA GLN A 182 65.40 75.27 -8.33
C GLN A 182 65.46 76.18 -9.57
N ILE A 183 64.48 76.08 -10.48
CA ILE A 183 64.37 76.97 -11.64
C ILE A 183 64.10 78.41 -11.22
N ARG A 184 63.26 78.64 -10.19
CA ARG A 184 63.07 79.99 -9.64
C ARG A 184 64.34 80.54 -9.04
N GLU A 185 65.06 79.74 -8.25
CA GLU A 185 66.36 80.13 -7.68
C GLU A 185 67.38 80.46 -8.78
N LEU A 186 67.42 79.70 -9.87
CA LEU A 186 68.25 80.00 -11.04
C LEU A 186 67.78 81.26 -11.79
N GLY A 187 66.47 81.49 -11.89
CA GLY A 187 65.91 82.71 -12.49
C GLY A 187 66.22 83.95 -11.64
N GLU A 188 66.11 83.85 -10.32
CA GLU A 188 66.53 84.90 -9.38
C GLU A 188 68.04 85.14 -9.47
N MET A 189 68.85 84.09 -9.59
CA MET A 189 70.28 84.19 -9.86
C MET A 189 70.56 84.87 -11.20
N GLY A 190 69.79 84.58 -12.24
CA GLY A 190 69.86 85.24 -13.55
C GLY A 190 69.53 86.72 -13.48
N VAL A 191 68.47 87.12 -12.76
CA VAL A 191 68.16 88.53 -12.50
C VAL A 191 69.27 89.22 -11.71
N GLN A 192 69.86 88.55 -10.73
CA GLN A 192 71.04 89.09 -10.03
C GLN A 192 72.25 89.22 -10.96
N PHE A 193 72.41 88.31 -11.92
CA PHE A 193 73.46 88.37 -12.93
C PHE A 193 73.24 89.53 -13.92
N ASP A 194 72.02 89.72 -14.40
CA ASP A 194 71.64 90.84 -15.28
C ASP A 194 71.78 92.18 -14.55
N GLN A 195 71.42 92.26 -13.27
CA GLN A 195 71.67 93.44 -12.44
C GLN A 195 73.18 93.70 -12.24
N ALA A 196 73.99 92.65 -12.12
CA ALA A 196 75.44 92.78 -12.07
C ALA A 196 76.03 93.20 -13.42
N ASP A 197 75.46 92.73 -14.54
CA ASP A 197 75.86 93.11 -15.90
C ASP A 197 75.47 94.57 -16.23
N GLU A 198 74.26 95.00 -15.85
CA GLU A 198 73.87 96.43 -15.92
C GLU A 198 74.75 97.30 -15.02
N ALA A 199 75.11 96.83 -13.82
CA ALA A 199 76.04 97.56 -12.95
C ALA A 199 77.44 97.64 -13.56
N ALA A 200 77.90 96.60 -14.26
CA ALA A 200 79.15 96.59 -15.00
C ALA A 200 79.11 97.53 -16.22
N GLN A 201 78.00 97.55 -16.97
CA GLN A 201 77.80 98.49 -18.09
C GLN A 201 77.75 99.94 -17.61
N ARG A 202 77.10 100.25 -16.48
CA ARG A 202 77.14 101.60 -15.89
C ARG A 202 78.54 102.00 -15.42
N LEU A 203 79.35 101.07 -14.94
CA LEU A 203 80.77 101.32 -14.64
C LEU A 203 81.59 101.56 -15.91
N GLN A 204 81.24 100.91 -17.03
CA GLN A 204 81.87 101.11 -18.32
C GLN A 204 81.51 102.47 -18.95
N GLU A 205 80.22 102.87 -18.91
CA GLU A 205 79.77 104.20 -19.33
C GLU A 205 80.35 105.33 -18.45
N GLN A 206 80.55 105.08 -17.15
CA GLN A 206 81.27 106.00 -16.25
C GLN A 206 82.78 106.03 -16.53
N GLY A 207 83.36 104.99 -17.12
CA GLY A 207 84.74 104.96 -17.62
C GLY A 207 84.89 105.76 -18.91
N GLU A 208 83.94 105.65 -19.84
CA GLU A 208 83.94 106.40 -21.11
C GLU A 208 83.67 107.91 -20.90
N GLN A 209 82.88 108.30 -19.90
CA GLN A 209 82.73 109.71 -19.48
C GLN A 209 83.91 110.24 -18.64
N GLY A 210 84.81 109.36 -18.19
CA GLY A 210 86.05 109.72 -17.48
C GLY A 210 87.24 109.99 -18.40
N GLU A 211 87.22 109.49 -19.65
CA GLU A 211 88.27 109.74 -20.65
C GLU A 211 88.07 111.05 -21.45
N GLU A 212 86.85 111.58 -21.55
CA GLU A 212 86.57 112.87 -22.22
C GLU A 212 86.77 114.12 -21.32
N VAL A 213 87.04 113.95 -20.01
CA VAL A 213 87.24 115.07 -19.06
C VAL A 213 88.72 115.23 -18.63
N GLN A 214 89.64 114.43 -19.18
CA GLN A 214 91.09 114.52 -18.88
C GLN A 214 91.95 115.09 -20.03
N SER A 215 91.34 115.60 -21.10
CA SER A 215 92.04 116.23 -22.24
C SER A 215 91.84 117.75 -22.34
N GLU A 216 91.33 118.40 -21.29
CA GLU A 216 91.40 119.85 -21.05
C GLU A 216 92.00 120.10 -19.66
N GLU A 217 93.33 120.10 -19.51
CA GLU A 217 94.13 120.77 -18.43
C GLU A 217 95.52 120.14 -18.23
N VAL A 218 96.30 119.92 -19.29
CA VAL A 218 97.77 119.85 -19.15
C VAL A 218 98.41 120.49 -20.39
N GLU A 219 98.82 121.75 -20.24
CA GLU A 219 99.83 122.52 -21.00
C GLU A 219 99.40 123.98 -21.25
N GLN A 220 99.17 124.71 -20.15
CA GLN A 220 99.55 126.12 -20.03
C GLN A 220 100.15 126.34 -18.63
N GLU A 221 101.39 125.88 -18.42
CA GLU A 221 102.30 126.45 -17.41
C GLU A 221 103.75 126.00 -17.66
N GLU A 222 104.39 126.54 -18.70
CA GLU A 222 105.82 126.85 -18.63
C GLU A 222 106.16 127.97 -19.62
N SER A 223 106.20 129.19 -19.07
CA SER A 223 106.91 130.33 -19.63
C SER A 223 108.11 130.58 -18.74
N HIS A 224 109.33 130.23 -19.16
CA HIS A 224 110.59 130.92 -18.82
C HIS A 224 111.80 130.28 -19.55
N GLU A 225 112.56 131.15 -20.23
CA GLU A 225 113.82 130.96 -21.01
C GLU A 225 113.74 130.42 -22.45
#